data_AF-A0A955RGG3-F1
#
_entry.id   AF-A0A955RGG3-F1
#
_cell.length_a   1.000
_cell.length_b   1.000
_cell.length_c   1.000
_cell.angle_alpha   90.00
_cell.angle_beta   90.00
_cell.angle_gamma   90.00
#
_symmetry.space_group_name_H-M   'P 1'
#
loop_
_entity.id
_entity.type
_entity.pdbx_description
1 polymer ?
#
loop_
_entity_poly.entity_id
_entity_poly.type
_entity_poly.pdbx_seq_one_letter_code
_entity_poly.pdbx_strand_id
1 'polypeptide(L)'
;MRGVWILVLGLLACGGTTYTAELDHASGLHEGSPVELSGVRVGEVTGVAVAGEKVHVSFGVGREHELALHADACVIVNAAGPEASLTLMPGDAGAWEAGTLPACQLSNLVGDLGQQLDQAVQAVRQLAPDARELGQTLGQATREFTEGLAAGLEPPAP
;
A
#
# COMPACT_ATOMS: atom_id res chain seq x y z
N MET A 1 17.56 28.42 -7.04
CA MET A 1 16.39 28.42 -7.96
C MET A 1 16.76 27.88 -9.34
N ARG A 2 17.34 26.67 -9.44
CA ARG A 2 17.87 26.10 -10.71
C ARG A 2 17.34 24.68 -11.03
N GLY A 3 16.28 24.23 -10.35
CA GLY A 3 15.77 22.85 -10.47
C GLY A 3 14.53 22.67 -11.36
N VAL A 4 13.90 23.75 -11.82
CA VAL A 4 12.58 23.68 -12.49
C VAL A 4 12.67 23.44 -14.00
N TRP A 5 13.86 23.58 -14.61
CA TRP A 5 13.99 23.52 -16.08
C TRP A 5 14.16 22.10 -16.66
N ILE A 6 14.68 21.14 -15.88
CA ILE A 6 14.86 19.75 -16.39
C ILE A 6 13.54 18.96 -16.38
N LEU A 7 12.59 19.34 -15.52
CA LEU A 7 11.26 18.74 -15.47
C LEU A 7 10.42 18.93 -16.74
N VAL A 8 10.71 19.97 -17.54
CA VAL A 8 9.90 20.31 -18.73
C VAL A 8 10.46 19.70 -20.02
N LEU A 9 11.75 19.37 -20.08
CA LEU A 9 12.37 18.90 -21.33
C LEU A 9 12.20 17.39 -21.59
N GLY A 10 11.96 16.58 -20.55
CA GLY A 10 11.72 15.12 -20.69
C GLY A 10 10.29 14.75 -21.14
N LEU A 11 9.34 15.69 -21.05
CA LEU A 11 7.92 15.50 -21.40
C LEU A 11 7.64 15.29 -22.90
N LEU A 12 8.64 15.50 -23.75
CA LEU A 12 8.46 15.51 -25.22
C LEU A 12 9.14 14.32 -25.95
N ALA A 13 9.95 13.51 -25.26
CA ALA A 13 10.82 12.54 -25.94
C ALA A 13 10.22 11.14 -26.13
N CYS A 14 9.31 10.70 -25.24
CA CYS A 14 8.75 9.35 -25.31
C CYS A 14 7.24 9.45 -25.56
N GLY A 15 6.73 8.86 -26.64
CA GLY A 15 5.30 8.77 -26.92
C GLY A 15 4.59 7.81 -25.98
N GLY A 16 4.85 7.90 -24.68
CA GLY A 16 4.49 6.99 -23.61
C GLY A 16 3.89 7.71 -22.39
N THR A 17 3.67 6.96 -21.30
CA THR A 17 3.29 7.52 -20.00
C THR A 17 4.54 7.74 -19.17
N THR A 18 4.71 8.94 -18.62
CA THR A 18 5.83 9.25 -17.72
C THR A 18 5.42 9.01 -16.27
N TYR A 19 6.28 8.32 -15.54
CA TYR A 19 6.14 8.07 -14.11
C TYR A 19 7.33 8.66 -13.36
N THR A 20 7.13 8.91 -12.07
CA THR A 20 8.17 9.36 -11.16
C THR A 20 8.28 8.36 -10.01
N ALA A 21 9.51 8.00 -9.66
CA ALA A 21 9.83 7.17 -8.52
C ALA A 21 10.68 7.94 -7.50
N GLU A 22 10.46 7.64 -6.23
CA GLU A 22 11.31 8.09 -5.12
C GLU A 22 12.06 6.90 -4.51
N LEU A 23 13.38 6.97 -4.56
CA LEU A 23 14.29 5.92 -4.14
C LEU A 23 15.22 6.43 -3.04
N ASP A 24 15.63 5.56 -2.12
CA ASP A 24 16.70 5.88 -1.16
C ASP A 24 18.07 5.89 -1.85
N HIS A 25 18.27 5.00 -2.82
CA HIS A 25 19.51 4.87 -3.56
C HIS A 25 19.23 4.52 -5.02
N ALA A 26 20.00 5.11 -5.94
CA ALA A 26 19.92 4.84 -7.37
C ALA A 26 21.31 4.56 -7.95
N SER A 27 22.10 3.72 -7.25
CA SER A 27 23.47 3.43 -7.62
C SER A 27 23.58 2.87 -9.04
N GLY A 28 24.30 3.58 -9.90
CA GLY A 28 24.52 3.18 -11.29
C GLY A 28 23.38 3.53 -12.26
N LEU A 29 22.25 4.04 -11.77
CA LEU A 29 21.13 4.46 -12.63
C LEU A 29 21.46 5.81 -13.29
N HIS A 30 21.19 5.92 -14.58
CA HIS A 30 21.39 7.14 -15.35
C HIS A 30 20.28 7.33 -16.39
N GLU A 31 20.23 8.50 -17.01
CA GLU A 31 19.35 8.74 -18.15
C GLU A 31 19.69 7.73 -19.29
N GLY A 32 18.66 7.11 -19.85
CA GLY A 32 18.78 5.99 -20.79
C GLY A 32 18.90 4.60 -20.14
N SER A 33 18.98 4.49 -18.81
CA SER A 33 18.89 3.19 -18.14
C SER A 33 17.56 2.50 -18.48
N PRO A 34 17.55 1.18 -18.73
CA PRO A 34 16.33 0.48 -19.11
C PRO A 34 15.36 0.36 -17.94
N VAL A 35 14.07 0.50 -18.26
CA VAL A 35 12.96 0.20 -17.34
C VAL A 35 12.39 -1.15 -17.71
N GLU A 36 12.28 -2.02 -16.71
CA GLU A 36 11.87 -3.41 -16.88
C GLU A 36 10.61 -3.70 -16.06
N LEU A 37 9.67 -4.43 -16.65
CA LEU A 37 8.51 -5.00 -15.99
C LEU A 37 8.63 -6.53 -16.05
N SER A 38 8.76 -7.19 -14.91
CA SER A 38 8.96 -8.66 -14.85
C SER A 38 10.13 -9.15 -15.73
N GLY A 39 11.20 -8.35 -15.85
CA GLY A 39 12.39 -8.66 -16.67
C GLY A 39 12.25 -8.36 -18.17
N VAL A 40 11.14 -7.75 -18.61
CA VAL A 40 10.94 -7.29 -19.99
C VAL A 40 11.14 -5.78 -20.04
N ARG A 41 11.98 -5.30 -20.97
CA ARG A 41 12.15 -3.85 -21.19
C ARG A 41 10.84 -3.24 -21.70
N VAL A 42 10.30 -2.27 -20.96
CA VAL A 42 9.05 -1.55 -21.29
C VAL A 42 9.26 -0.04 -21.48
N GLY A 43 10.47 0.45 -21.21
CA GLY A 43 10.75 1.87 -21.25
C GLY A 43 12.19 2.22 -20.88
N GLU A 44 12.39 3.50 -20.58
CA GLU A 44 13.69 4.09 -20.30
C GLU A 44 13.61 5.22 -19.27
N VAL A 45 14.68 5.37 -18.49
CA VAL A 45 14.84 6.47 -17.54
C VAL A 45 15.12 7.75 -18.30
N THR A 46 14.33 8.78 -18.06
CA THR A 46 14.45 10.09 -18.70
C THR A 46 15.14 11.13 -17.82
N GLY A 47 15.33 10.83 -16.52
CA GLY A 47 16.09 11.71 -15.65
C GLY A 47 16.29 11.13 -14.24
N VAL A 48 17.41 11.51 -13.63
CA VAL A 48 17.74 11.16 -12.25
C VAL A 48 18.15 12.43 -11.52
N ALA A 49 17.47 12.74 -10.43
CA ALA A 49 17.72 13.93 -9.62
C ALA A 49 17.84 13.56 -8.14
N VAL A 50 18.92 13.99 -7.49
CA VAL A 50 19.10 13.81 -6.05
C VAL A 50 18.44 14.97 -5.31
N ALA A 51 17.50 14.67 -4.43
CA ALA A 51 16.74 15.61 -3.60
C ALA A 51 16.99 15.29 -2.11
N GLY A 52 18.05 15.86 -1.55
CA GLY A 52 18.43 15.61 -0.15
C GLY A 52 18.94 14.18 0.05
N GLU A 53 18.25 13.40 0.88
CA GLU A 53 18.56 11.99 1.15
C GLU A 53 17.82 11.02 0.21
N LYS A 54 16.98 11.55 -0.69
CA LYS A 54 16.18 10.77 -1.64
C LYS A 54 16.61 11.05 -3.08
N VAL A 55 16.33 10.12 -3.98
CA VAL A 55 16.55 10.24 -5.41
C VAL A 55 15.21 10.17 -6.12
N HIS A 56 14.89 11.20 -6.89
CA HIS A 56 13.76 11.24 -7.80
C HIS A 56 14.20 10.77 -9.18
N VAL A 57 13.57 9.70 -9.66
CA VAL A 57 13.81 9.12 -10.97
C VAL A 57 12.57 9.33 -11.83
N SER A 58 12.74 10.01 -12.96
CA SER A 58 11.72 10.16 -13.99
C SER A 58 11.96 9.12 -15.07
N PHE A 59 10.92 8.41 -15.48
CA PHE A 59 11.04 7.38 -16.51
C PHE A 59 9.77 7.30 -17.36
N GLY A 60 9.94 6.94 -18.63
CA GLY A 60 8.85 6.76 -19.59
C GLY A 60 8.57 5.29 -19.83
N VAL A 61 7.30 4.92 -19.97
CA VAL A 61 6.83 3.59 -20.38
C VAL A 61 6.07 3.72 -21.70
N GLY A 62 6.39 2.87 -22.68
CA GLY A 62 5.74 2.88 -23.99
C GLY A 62 4.24 2.61 -23.92
N ARG A 63 3.45 3.26 -24.81
CA ARG A 63 1.98 3.11 -24.89
C ARG A 63 1.53 1.71 -25.34
N GLU A 64 2.43 0.96 -25.96
CA GLU A 64 2.24 -0.42 -26.41
C GLU A 64 2.13 -1.41 -25.25
N HIS A 65 2.56 -1.00 -24.05
CA HIS A 65 2.43 -1.78 -22.83
C HIS A 65 1.29 -1.21 -21.99
N GLU A 66 0.15 -1.91 -21.98
CA GLU A 66 -0.98 -1.57 -21.11
C GLU A 66 -0.56 -1.84 -19.65
N LEU A 67 -0.06 -0.80 -18.98
CA LEU A 67 0.50 -0.90 -17.63
C LEU A 67 -0.59 -0.61 -16.60
N ALA A 68 -1.16 -1.67 -16.02
CA ALA A 68 -2.08 -1.57 -14.90
C ALA A 68 -1.28 -1.53 -13.58
N LEU A 69 -1.06 -0.34 -13.05
CA LEU A 69 -0.48 -0.16 -11.71
C LEU A 69 -1.58 -0.28 -10.64
N HIS A 70 -1.17 -0.76 -9.47
CA HIS A 70 -1.98 -0.84 -8.25
C HIS A 70 -1.40 0.06 -7.15
N ALA A 71 -2.14 0.23 -6.05
CA ALA A 71 -1.73 1.13 -4.97
C ALA A 71 -0.45 0.66 -4.25
N ASP A 72 -0.16 -0.63 -4.28
CA ASP A 72 1.04 -1.28 -3.76
C ASP A 72 2.19 -1.36 -4.78
N ALA A 73 2.03 -0.77 -5.97
CA ALA A 73 3.09 -0.71 -6.97
C ALA A 73 4.35 -0.03 -6.40
N CYS A 74 5.51 -0.58 -6.77
CA CYS A 74 6.79 -0.06 -6.30
C CYS A 74 7.88 -0.29 -7.36
N VAL A 75 9.02 0.36 -7.16
CA VAL A 75 10.19 0.19 -8.04
C VAL A 75 11.43 -0.22 -7.26
N ILE A 76 12.33 -0.95 -7.91
CA ILE A 76 13.62 -1.33 -7.35
C ILE A 76 14.72 -1.14 -8.38
N VAL A 77 15.88 -0.68 -7.92
CA VAL A 77 17.08 -0.60 -8.76
C VAL A 77 17.76 -1.96 -8.79
N ASN A 78 17.87 -2.53 -9.97
CA ASN A 78 18.63 -3.74 -10.21
C ASN A 78 20.01 -3.39 -10.74
N ALA A 79 21.01 -3.44 -9.88
CA ALA A 79 22.41 -3.20 -10.22
C ALA A 79 23.24 -4.50 -10.32
N ALA A 80 22.58 -5.67 -10.36
CA ALA A 80 23.27 -6.96 -10.49
C ALA A 80 23.71 -7.25 -11.95
N GLY A 81 23.10 -6.56 -12.92
CA GLY A 81 23.40 -6.69 -14.33
C GLY A 81 24.64 -5.91 -14.78
N PRO A 82 25.00 -6.01 -16.07
CA PRO A 82 26.11 -5.24 -16.66
C PRO A 82 25.83 -3.73 -16.70
N GLU A 83 24.55 -3.35 -16.80
CA GLU A 83 24.04 -2.00 -16.65
C GLU A 83 22.97 -1.99 -15.56
N ALA A 84 22.85 -0.89 -14.81
CA ALA A 84 21.80 -0.76 -13.81
C ALA A 84 20.46 -0.53 -14.52
N SER A 85 19.44 -1.32 -14.15
CA SER A 85 18.07 -1.20 -14.65
C SER A 85 17.10 -0.81 -13.53
N LEU A 86 15.98 -0.19 -13.91
CA LEU A 86 14.87 0.09 -13.01
C LEU A 86 13.81 -0.99 -13.20
N THR A 87 13.59 -1.84 -12.21
CA THR A 87 12.52 -2.84 -12.24
C THR A 87 11.27 -2.29 -11.60
N LEU A 88 10.19 -2.23 -12.37
CA LEU A 88 8.85 -1.85 -11.95
C LEU A 88 8.07 -3.09 -11.51
N MET A 89 7.40 -2.98 -10.37
CA MET A 89 6.46 -3.98 -9.88
C MET A 89 5.05 -3.36 -9.85
N PRO A 90 4.08 -3.89 -10.61
CA PRO A 90 2.77 -3.27 -10.79
C PRO A 90 1.83 -3.42 -9.59
N GLY A 91 2.19 -4.25 -8.59
CA GLY A 91 1.32 -4.58 -7.46
C GLY A 91 0.11 -5.42 -7.88
N ASP A 92 -0.74 -5.75 -6.90
CA ASP A 92 -1.99 -6.49 -7.11
C ASP A 92 -3.20 -5.94 -6.33
N ALA A 93 -3.00 -4.92 -5.48
CA ALA A 93 -4.00 -4.44 -4.54
C ALA A 93 -4.31 -2.94 -4.71
N GLY A 94 -5.59 -2.64 -4.89
CA GLY A 94 -6.11 -1.27 -4.96
C GLY A 94 -5.88 -0.59 -6.31
N ALA A 95 -6.64 0.47 -6.58
CA ALA A 95 -6.49 1.25 -7.81
C ALA A 95 -5.31 2.22 -7.67
N TRP A 96 -4.49 2.32 -8.71
CA TRP A 96 -3.45 3.33 -8.77
C TRP A 96 -4.03 4.73 -8.93
N GLU A 97 -3.75 5.59 -7.96
CA GLU A 97 -3.94 7.02 -8.06
C GLU A 97 -2.63 7.64 -8.58
N ALA A 98 -2.69 8.49 -9.59
CA ALA A 98 -1.51 9.11 -10.18
C ALA A 98 -0.62 9.75 -9.09
N GLY A 99 0.61 9.27 -8.97
CA GLY A 99 1.50 9.66 -7.87
C GLY A 99 2.96 9.26 -8.09
N THR A 100 3.75 9.36 -7.03
CA THR A 100 5.16 8.94 -7.02
C THR A 100 5.27 7.51 -6.54
N LEU A 101 5.95 6.66 -7.31
CA LEU A 101 6.18 5.26 -6.97
C LEU A 101 7.25 5.16 -5.87
N PRO A 102 6.97 4.47 -4.75
CA PRO A 102 7.96 4.25 -3.71
C PRO A 102 8.98 3.17 -4.10
N ALA A 103 10.13 3.18 -3.42
CA ALA A 103 11.05 2.04 -3.45
C ALA A 103 10.40 0.79 -2.85
N CYS A 104 10.63 -0.36 -3.46
CA CYS A 104 10.23 -1.64 -2.89
C CYS A 104 11.04 -1.92 -1.62
N GLN A 105 10.37 -1.93 -0.47
CA GLN A 105 11.01 -2.18 0.82
C GLN A 105 10.24 -3.23 1.61
N LEU A 106 10.98 -4.08 2.33
CA LEU A 106 10.40 -5.02 3.28
C LEU A 106 9.68 -4.29 4.44
N SER A 107 10.11 -3.08 4.76
CA SER A 107 9.47 -2.21 5.76
C SER A 107 8.01 -1.93 5.44
N ASN A 108 7.65 -1.86 4.16
CA ASN A 108 6.28 -1.63 3.72
C ASN A 108 5.39 -2.83 4.06
N LEU A 109 5.92 -4.06 3.99
CA LEU A 109 5.19 -5.28 4.41
C LEU A 109 4.91 -5.29 5.92
N VAL A 110 5.86 -4.84 6.74
CA VAL A 110 5.68 -4.76 8.20
C VAL A 110 4.68 -3.66 8.58
N GLY A 111 4.73 -2.52 7.88
CA GLY A 111 3.78 -1.43 8.06
C GLY A 111 2.35 -1.83 7.67
N ASP A 112 2.18 -2.52 6.54
CA ASP A 112 0.86 -2.98 6.06
C ASP A 112 0.21 -3.99 7.00
N LEU A 113 0.96 -4.99 7.47
CA LEU A 113 0.48 -5.91 8.51
C LEU A 113 0.09 -5.18 9.79
N GLY A 114 0.86 -4.16 10.19
CA GLY A 114 0.52 -3.31 11.33
C GLY A 114 -0.83 -2.60 11.12
N GLN A 115 -1.02 -1.97 9.97
CA GLN A 115 -2.27 -1.29 9.61
C GLN A 115 -3.47 -2.25 9.57
N GLN A 116 -3.32 -3.43 8.98
CA GLN A 116 -4.38 -4.44 8.94
C GLN A 116 -4.76 -4.94 10.35
N LEU A 117 -3.76 -5.17 11.21
CA LEU A 117 -4.01 -5.55 12.60
C LEU A 117 -4.71 -4.43 13.37
N ASP A 118 -4.28 -3.18 13.20
CA ASP A 118 -4.93 -2.03 13.85
C ASP A 118 -6.39 -1.88 13.40
N GLN A 119 -6.68 -2.06 12.11
CA GLN A 119 -8.05 -2.06 11.59
C GLN A 119 -8.89 -3.18 12.21
N ALA A 120 -8.35 -4.40 12.30
CA ALA A 120 -9.03 -5.52 12.95
C ALA A 120 -9.30 -5.25 14.43
N VAL A 121 -8.33 -4.69 15.17
CA VAL A 121 -8.50 -4.31 16.57
C VAL A 121 -9.57 -3.23 16.73
N GLN A 122 -9.59 -2.23 15.85
CA GLN A 122 -10.61 -1.18 15.88
C GLN A 122 -12.00 -1.73 15.59
N ALA A 123 -12.15 -2.65 14.62
CA ALA A 123 -13.42 -3.30 14.33
C ALA A 123 -13.96 -4.08 15.55
N VAL A 124 -13.09 -4.83 16.25
CA VAL A 124 -13.47 -5.53 17.50
C VAL A 124 -13.85 -4.55 18.61
N ARG A 125 -13.13 -3.43 18.76
CA ARG A 125 -13.46 -2.40 19.76
C ARG A 125 -14.80 -1.71 19.48
N GLN A 126 -15.19 -1.57 18.22
CA GLN A 126 -16.49 -1.03 17.84
C GLN A 126 -17.65 -2.00 18.13
N LEU A 127 -17.39 -3.30 18.19
CA LEU A 127 -18.37 -4.33 18.58
C LEU A 127 -18.45 -4.53 20.12
N ALA A 128 -17.41 -4.16 20.85
CA ALA A 128 -17.34 -4.26 22.31
C ALA A 128 -18.37 -3.43 23.11
N PRO A 129 -18.80 -2.21 22.72
CA PRO A 129 -19.81 -1.46 23.47
C PRO A 129 -21.16 -2.20 23.56
N ASP A 130 -21.62 -2.80 22.46
CA ASP A 130 -22.89 -3.54 22.42
C ASP A 130 -22.83 -4.88 23.17
N ALA A 131 -21.65 -5.53 23.21
CA ALA A 131 -21.48 -6.80 23.91
C ALA A 131 -21.72 -6.69 25.43
N ARG A 132 -21.40 -5.53 26.04
CA ARG A 132 -21.70 -5.29 27.47
C ARG A 132 -23.18 -5.10 27.71
N GLU A 133 -23.87 -4.38 26.83
CA GLU A 133 -25.31 -4.14 26.93
C GLU A 133 -26.09 -5.45 26.74
N LEU A 134 -25.73 -6.25 25.75
CA LEU A 134 -26.27 -7.59 25.51
C LEU A 134 -26.04 -8.52 26.71
N GLY A 135 -24.86 -8.47 27.33
CA GLY A 135 -24.57 -9.24 28.54
C GLY A 135 -25.43 -8.83 29.73
N GLN A 136 -25.74 -7.54 29.87
CA GLN A 136 -26.62 -7.03 30.92
C GLN A 136 -28.08 -7.45 30.70
N THR A 137 -28.58 -7.38 29.46
CA THR A 137 -29.95 -7.81 29.13
C THR A 137 -30.13 -9.32 29.26
N LEU A 138 -29.17 -10.12 28.77
CA LEU A 138 -29.19 -11.58 28.98
C LEU A 138 -29.09 -11.95 30.46
N GLY A 139 -28.27 -11.22 31.22
CA GLY A 139 -28.15 -11.41 32.67
C GLY A 139 -29.47 -11.13 33.40
N GLN A 140 -30.19 -10.07 33.02
CA GLN A 140 -31.50 -9.74 33.57
C GLN A 140 -32.55 -10.80 33.22
N ALA A 141 -32.67 -11.18 31.94
CA ALA A 141 -33.64 -12.19 31.50
C ALA A 141 -33.40 -13.55 32.18
N THR A 142 -32.13 -13.93 32.39
CA THR A 142 -31.78 -15.19 33.07
C THR A 142 -32.17 -15.15 34.54
N ARG A 143 -32.00 -14.01 35.21
CA ARG A 143 -32.38 -13.84 36.62
C ARG A 143 -33.90 -13.90 36.80
N GLU A 144 -34.67 -13.23 35.96
CA GLU A 144 -36.14 -13.26 36.00
C GLU A 144 -36.70 -14.68 35.80
N PHE A 145 -36.13 -15.44 34.86
CA PHE A 145 -36.53 -16.83 34.63
C PHE A 145 -36.22 -17.73 35.84
N THR A 146 -35.08 -17.50 36.49
CA THR A 146 -34.67 -18.27 37.68
C THR A 146 -35.55 -17.95 38.89
N GLU A 147 -35.92 -16.68 39.07
CA GLU A 147 -36.86 -16.23 40.12
C GLU A 147 -38.27 -16.77 39.88
N GLY A 148 -38.73 -16.80 38.62
CA GLY A 148 -40.02 -17.41 38.25
C GLY A 148 -40.09 -18.92 38.51
N LEU A 149 -39.00 -19.64 38.25
CA LEU A 149 -38.88 -21.06 38.59
C LEU A 149 -38.84 -21.31 40.09
N ALA A 150 -38.17 -20.43 40.86
CA ALA A 150 -38.12 -20.54 42.32
C ALA A 150 -39.50 -20.27 42.96
N ALA A 151 -40.27 -19.30 42.45
CA ALA A 151 -41.62 -19.01 42.93
C ALA A 151 -42.64 -20.11 42.60
N GLY A 152 -42.42 -20.86 41.51
CA GLY A 152 -43.28 -21.99 41.11
C GLY A 152 -43.04 -23.29 41.88
N LEU A 153 -42.00 -23.36 42.73
CA LEU A 153 -41.63 -24.55 43.49
C LEU A 153 -42.10 -24.53 44.96
N GLU A 154 -42.87 -23.52 45.37
CA GLU A 154 -43.46 -23.46 46.71
C GLU A 154 -44.58 -24.54 46.82
N PRO A 155 -44.40 -25.59 47.64
CA PRO A 155 -45.42 -26.64 47.77
C PRO A 155 -46.65 -26.07 48.48
N PRO A 156 -47.89 -26.49 48.11
CA PRO A 156 -49.08 -26.02 48.81
C PRO A 156 -48.98 -26.39 50.30
N ALA A 157 -49.09 -25.36 51.15
CA ALA A 157 -49.12 -25.48 52.60
C ALA A 157 -50.28 -26.40 53.06
N PRO A 158 -50.11 -27.12 54.19
CA PRO A 158 -50.84 -28.35 54.51
C PRO A 158 -52.36 -28.20 54.71
#